data_AF-A0A8I2YG80-F1
#
_entry.id   AF-A0A8I2YG80-F1
#
_cell.length_a   1.000
_cell.length_b   1.000
_cell.length_c   1.000
_cell.angle_alpha   90.00
_cell.angle_beta   90.00
_cell.angle_gamma   90.00
#
_symmetry.space_group_name_H-M   'P 1'
#
loop_
_entity.id
_entity.type
_entity.pdbx_description
1 polymer ?
#
loop_
_entity_poly.entity_id
_entity_poly.type
_entity_poly.pdbx_seq_one_letter_code
_entity_poly.pdbx_strand_id
1 'polypeptide(L)'
;MAAYTRDQRWRPRRGKPTDHCSPQPGASSSDTSFVLKDLEKRVATMSVDSTGFASELVRLRHVKPVASYSWVDAPVPTIVVPGSPWIWADERPPVKQVPLDAEVQCIHHDASKMGDHSPMLPLFAAIDAMNDDFAYAELDLVTDRNGLRKLLRYIDNTRTDDFRIDVDLIGKTCLFTRQEEAATLVGQQTGYGREYLKAATKAPVACDKVVDHHRIITYKFGSLNILLGFTADACIETKHDDDDFLASFSSLSLGGNTDKPSKANEPGSAAGFDMQFTPSRSLVPQANLIEVKTRSIYRDPNWREIYPQLYLSQTAWLYMAKHNRGAFEPVEKISLTGEEMRPYAEMMEGSLGKLKNLLKVILKAVREQGEGVPLSLVRQGGTLSLWRRKKGSGKPFGEEIRSKFKGRVPVAPSASKRVFPLPTYPLTLVYSVMSLDLMFPQELISLEVSKLLPAELTIRPLASTDYKRGHLDVLSVLSVVNDLGEAAWVNQFHAMRAAPQTYYSLVIIDNASDRIVGVGSIFIERKFLRGLGSVGHIEDIAVDKSQQGKKLGQRIIQALTHMSENSGCYKTILNCSDANIPFYEKCGFVKKENEMVRVVVAHGGGGD
;
A
#
# COMPACT_ATOMS: atom_id res chain seq x y z
N MET A 1 -23.90 -84.35 -34.85
CA MET A 1 -25.32 -84.20 -35.22
C MET A 1 -25.84 -82.93 -34.57
N ALA A 2 -26.27 -81.97 -35.42
CA ALA A 2 -27.10 -80.77 -35.20
C ALA A 2 -26.81 -79.82 -34.00
N ALA A 3 -26.79 -78.48 -34.03
CA ALA A 3 -26.89 -77.36 -34.99
C ALA A 3 -27.80 -76.24 -34.39
N TYR A 4 -27.25 -75.02 -34.26
CA TYR A 4 -27.87 -73.66 -34.23
C TYR A 4 -28.81 -73.28 -33.04
N THR A 5 -28.81 -72.05 -32.47
CA THR A 5 -28.70 -70.66 -33.01
C THR A 5 -28.08 -69.62 -32.03
N ARG A 6 -27.70 -68.46 -32.58
CA ARG A 6 -27.10 -67.20 -32.03
C ARG A 6 -27.96 -66.44 -30.98
N ASP A 7 -27.34 -65.72 -30.03
CA ASP A 7 -27.31 -64.23 -30.04
C ASP A 7 -26.32 -63.59 -29.02
N GLN A 8 -26.06 -62.28 -29.21
CA GLN A 8 -24.89 -61.47 -28.85
C GLN A 8 -24.56 -61.15 -27.36
N ARG A 9 -23.28 -60.81 -27.14
CA ARG A 9 -22.67 -60.30 -25.89
C ARG A 9 -23.21 -58.92 -25.46
N TRP A 10 -23.59 -58.80 -24.18
CA TRP A 10 -23.40 -57.59 -23.38
C TRP A 10 -23.31 -57.95 -21.89
N ARG A 11 -22.20 -57.62 -21.21
CA ARG A 11 -22.10 -57.65 -19.74
C ARG A 11 -21.99 -56.20 -19.25
N PRO A 12 -22.80 -55.74 -18.28
CA PRO A 12 -22.82 -54.33 -17.88
C PRO A 12 -21.55 -53.93 -17.14
N ARG A 13 -21.04 -52.73 -17.45
CA ARG A 13 -19.99 -52.03 -16.70
C ARG A 13 -20.44 -51.74 -15.27
N ARG A 14 -19.49 -51.83 -14.33
CA ARG A 14 -19.59 -51.39 -12.93
C ARG A 14 -20.18 -49.98 -12.87
N GLY A 15 -21.34 -49.84 -12.20
CA GLY A 15 -21.93 -48.55 -11.88
C GLY A 15 -21.04 -47.78 -10.91
N LYS A 16 -20.85 -46.49 -11.18
CA LYS A 16 -20.36 -45.51 -10.22
C LYS A 16 -21.36 -45.42 -9.05
N PRO A 17 -20.91 -45.36 -7.79
CA PRO A 17 -21.77 -44.86 -6.72
C PRO A 17 -22.06 -43.38 -7.03
N THR A 18 -23.32 -43.06 -7.28
CA THR A 18 -23.82 -41.70 -7.37
C THR A 18 -23.89 -41.13 -5.96
N ASP A 19 -22.80 -40.54 -5.49
CA ASP A 19 -22.84 -39.67 -4.31
C ASP A 19 -23.50 -38.35 -4.72
N HIS A 20 -24.80 -38.26 -4.45
CA HIS A 20 -25.56 -37.01 -4.46
C HIS A 20 -25.04 -36.09 -3.34
N CYS A 21 -23.98 -35.35 -3.65
CA CYS A 21 -23.62 -34.14 -2.92
C CYS A 21 -23.14 -33.07 -3.91
N SER A 22 -23.94 -32.86 -4.95
CA SER A 22 -24.00 -31.56 -5.61
C SER A 22 -24.89 -30.69 -4.73
N PRO A 23 -24.49 -29.47 -4.34
CA PRO A 23 -25.50 -28.47 -4.06
C PRO A 23 -26.26 -28.31 -5.37
N GLN A 24 -27.52 -28.75 -5.41
CA GLN A 24 -28.41 -28.19 -6.41
C GLN A 24 -28.33 -26.66 -6.24
N PRO A 25 -28.36 -25.88 -7.32
CA PRO A 25 -28.57 -24.44 -7.21
C PRO A 25 -30.01 -24.25 -6.75
N GLY A 26 -30.26 -24.48 -5.45
CA GLY A 26 -31.35 -23.85 -4.77
C GLY A 26 -31.07 -22.37 -4.92
N ALA A 27 -31.80 -21.72 -5.80
CA ALA A 27 -31.96 -20.29 -5.76
C ALA A 27 -32.50 -19.98 -4.36
N SER A 28 -31.60 -19.69 -3.41
CA SER A 28 -31.92 -18.66 -2.43
C SER A 28 -32.19 -17.46 -3.32
N SER A 29 -33.46 -17.10 -3.51
CA SER A 29 -33.81 -15.79 -4.02
C SER A 29 -33.17 -14.81 -3.05
N SER A 30 -31.94 -14.36 -3.35
CA SER A 30 -31.30 -13.29 -2.62
C SER A 30 -32.29 -12.16 -2.65
N ASP A 31 -32.77 -11.72 -1.49
CA ASP A 31 -33.73 -10.65 -1.45
C ASP A 31 -32.99 -9.37 -1.87
N THR A 32 -33.01 -9.06 -3.18
CA THR A 32 -32.34 -7.90 -3.75
C THR A 32 -32.98 -6.59 -3.30
N SER A 33 -34.02 -6.65 -2.46
CA SER A 33 -34.69 -5.52 -1.83
C SER A 33 -33.72 -4.62 -1.04
N PHE A 34 -32.70 -5.19 -0.38
CA PHE A 34 -31.77 -4.40 0.44
C PHE A 34 -30.95 -3.41 -0.39
N VAL A 35 -30.62 -3.79 -1.63
CA VAL A 35 -29.78 -2.99 -2.53
C VAL A 35 -30.49 -1.69 -2.93
N LEU A 36 -31.82 -1.73 -3.05
CA LEU A 36 -32.65 -0.57 -3.40
C LEU A 36 -33.29 0.13 -2.20
N LYS A 37 -33.07 -0.37 -0.98
CA LYS A 37 -33.66 0.18 0.24
C LYS A 37 -33.30 1.67 0.41
N ASP A 38 -34.30 2.50 0.70
CA ASP A 38 -34.13 3.94 0.95
C ASP A 38 -33.52 4.74 -0.22
N LEU A 39 -33.58 4.24 -1.46
CA LEU A 39 -33.21 4.99 -2.65
C LEU A 39 -34.42 5.75 -3.22
N GLU A 40 -34.21 6.97 -3.69
CA GLU A 40 -35.28 7.82 -4.24
C GLU A 40 -35.21 7.93 -5.76
N LYS A 41 -34.02 8.29 -6.28
CA LYS A 41 -33.87 8.68 -7.68
C LYS A 41 -32.54 8.21 -8.22
N ARG A 42 -32.56 7.52 -9.37
CA ARG A 42 -31.37 7.24 -10.16
C ARG A 42 -30.87 8.53 -10.80
N VAL A 43 -29.60 8.81 -10.59
CA VAL A 43 -28.92 10.04 -11.02
C VAL A 43 -28.07 9.78 -12.27
N ALA A 44 -27.38 8.65 -12.32
CA ALA A 44 -26.54 8.27 -13.44
C ALA A 44 -26.49 6.75 -13.61
N THR A 45 -26.21 6.30 -14.83
CA THR A 45 -25.86 4.92 -15.15
C THR A 45 -24.44 4.90 -15.68
N MET A 46 -23.65 3.93 -15.26
CA MET A 46 -22.24 3.81 -15.62
C MET A 46 -22.05 2.55 -16.46
N SER A 47 -21.21 2.64 -17.47
CA SER A 47 -20.78 1.50 -18.29
C SER A 47 -19.27 1.41 -18.28
N VAL A 48 -18.75 0.19 -18.39
CA VAL A 48 -17.32 -0.07 -18.58
C VAL A 48 -16.90 0.29 -20.02
N ASP A 49 -17.83 0.23 -20.99
CA ASP A 49 -17.55 0.44 -22.42
C ASP A 49 -17.48 1.92 -22.84
N SER A 50 -18.01 2.84 -22.03
CA SER A 50 -17.89 4.28 -22.28
C SER A 50 -16.48 4.83 -22.03
N THR A 51 -15.54 3.98 -21.59
CA THR A 51 -14.13 4.32 -21.37
C THR A 51 -13.30 3.90 -22.58
N GLY A 52 -13.47 4.59 -23.71
CA GLY A 52 -12.50 4.51 -24.81
C GLY A 52 -11.11 4.97 -24.32
N PHE A 53 -10.05 4.48 -24.98
CA PHE A 53 -8.63 4.83 -24.85
C PHE A 53 -7.71 3.89 -24.04
N ALA A 54 -6.45 3.92 -24.50
CA ALA A 54 -5.39 2.93 -24.33
C ALA A 54 -5.07 2.54 -22.87
N SER A 55 -4.69 1.27 -22.71
CA SER A 55 -4.20 0.66 -21.47
C SER A 55 -2.92 1.33 -20.99
N GLU A 56 -3.04 2.46 -20.29
CA GLU A 56 -1.94 2.97 -19.47
C GLU A 56 -1.69 1.93 -18.37
N LEU A 57 -0.43 1.51 -18.21
CA LEU A 57 -0.04 0.54 -17.18
C LEU A 57 -0.30 1.14 -15.79
N VAL A 58 -1.37 0.72 -15.11
CA VAL A 58 -1.72 1.22 -13.78
C VAL A 58 -1.20 0.25 -12.72
N ARG A 59 -0.30 0.74 -11.86
CA ARG A 59 0.19 0.02 -10.69
C ARG A 59 -0.04 0.87 -9.44
N LEU A 60 -0.16 0.19 -8.30
CA LEU A 60 -0.15 0.87 -7.00
C LEU A 60 1.24 1.46 -6.74
N ARG A 61 1.30 2.71 -6.31
CA ARG A 61 2.55 3.42 -5.99
C ARG A 61 2.46 4.04 -4.61
N HIS A 62 3.61 4.29 -3.97
CA HIS A 62 3.71 4.97 -2.67
C HIS A 62 2.82 4.32 -1.60
N VAL A 63 2.84 2.98 -1.53
CA VAL A 63 2.10 2.24 -0.52
C VAL A 63 2.69 2.54 0.84
N LYS A 64 1.92 3.15 1.74
CA LYS A 64 2.34 3.53 3.08
C LYS A 64 1.36 3.00 4.13
N PRO A 65 1.80 2.18 5.10
CA PRO A 65 1.04 1.90 6.31
C PRO A 65 0.80 3.19 7.10
N VAL A 66 -0.46 3.44 7.47
CA VAL A 66 -0.86 4.67 8.19
C VAL A 66 -1.23 4.36 9.64
N ALA A 67 -2.06 3.34 9.83
CA ALA A 67 -2.54 2.95 11.15
C ALA A 67 -3.03 1.50 11.13
N SER A 68 -3.33 0.97 12.30
CA SER A 68 -4.04 -0.29 12.45
C SER A 68 -4.86 -0.29 13.73
N TYR A 69 -5.89 -1.11 13.77
CA TYR A 69 -6.65 -1.38 14.98
C TYR A 69 -7.08 -2.84 15.02
N SER A 70 -7.27 -3.37 16.22
CA SER A 70 -7.84 -4.71 16.41
C SER A 70 -9.09 -4.57 17.26
N TRP A 71 -10.19 -5.20 16.85
CA TRP A 71 -11.32 -5.39 17.75
C TRP A 71 -10.97 -6.44 18.79
N VAL A 72 -11.37 -6.20 20.03
CA VAL A 72 -11.15 -7.16 21.12
C VAL A 72 -12.47 -7.66 21.68
N ASP A 73 -12.42 -8.87 22.24
CA ASP A 73 -13.55 -9.42 22.98
C ASP A 73 -13.69 -8.72 24.34
N ALA A 74 -14.64 -7.78 24.40
CA ALA A 74 -14.91 -6.93 25.53
C ALA A 74 -16.43 -6.68 25.68
N PRO A 75 -16.91 -6.38 26.90
CA PRO A 75 -18.34 -6.12 27.14
C PRO A 75 -18.90 -4.94 26.35
N VAL A 76 -18.06 -3.96 26.03
CA VAL A 76 -18.36 -2.81 25.18
C VAL A 76 -17.52 -2.89 23.90
N PRO A 77 -18.02 -2.41 22.75
CA PRO A 77 -17.21 -2.32 21.54
C PRO A 77 -15.90 -1.60 21.85
N THR A 78 -14.78 -2.31 21.71
CA THR A 78 -13.45 -1.80 22.07
C THR A 78 -12.45 -2.11 20.98
N ILE A 79 -11.65 -1.12 20.60
CA ILE A 79 -10.50 -1.30 19.72
C ILE A 79 -9.19 -1.07 20.46
N VAL A 80 -8.15 -1.76 19.99
CA VAL A 80 -6.77 -1.57 20.43
C VAL A 80 -5.96 -0.93 19.30
N VAL A 81 -5.17 0.10 19.61
CA VAL A 81 -4.43 0.93 18.63
C VAL A 81 -2.95 1.16 19.07
N PRO A 82 -1.95 0.92 18.20
CA PRO A 82 -2.07 0.08 17.02
C PRO A 82 -2.50 -1.34 17.39
N GLY A 83 -3.39 -1.89 16.60
CA GLY A 83 -3.71 -3.32 16.64
C GLY A 83 -2.61 -4.17 16.02
N SER A 84 -2.64 -5.47 16.27
CA SER A 84 -1.81 -6.48 15.59
C SER A 84 -2.68 -7.63 15.07
N PRO A 85 -2.39 -8.20 13.88
CA PRO A 85 -2.94 -9.48 13.45
C PRO A 85 -2.42 -10.61 14.34
N TRP A 86 -3.05 -11.77 14.26
CA TRP A 86 -2.55 -13.00 14.88
C TRP A 86 -1.11 -13.31 14.42
N ILE A 87 -0.28 -13.86 15.29
CA ILE A 87 1.10 -14.20 14.95
C ILE A 87 1.14 -15.62 14.43
N TRP A 88 1.71 -15.82 13.24
CA TRP A 88 1.90 -17.15 12.67
C TRP A 88 2.89 -17.95 13.51
N ALA A 89 2.50 -19.14 13.95
CA ALA A 89 3.25 -19.93 14.92
C ALA A 89 4.13 -20.98 14.21
N ASP A 90 5.20 -20.54 13.56
CA ASP A 90 6.16 -21.42 12.84
C ASP A 90 6.87 -22.42 13.77
N GLU A 91 6.91 -22.16 15.08
CA GLU A 91 7.45 -23.07 16.09
C GLU A 91 6.55 -24.26 16.40
N ARG A 92 5.26 -24.20 16.04
CA ARG A 92 4.30 -25.29 16.31
C ARG A 92 4.41 -26.38 15.24
N PRO A 93 4.10 -27.65 15.60
CA PRO A 93 3.92 -28.68 14.59
C PRO A 93 2.85 -28.26 13.56
N PRO A 94 3.01 -28.66 12.28
CA PRO A 94 2.01 -28.38 11.26
C PRO A 94 0.62 -28.82 11.70
N VAL A 95 -0.39 -27.96 11.49
CA VAL A 95 -1.79 -28.28 11.78
C VAL A 95 -2.21 -29.48 10.92
N LYS A 96 -2.54 -30.60 11.57
CA LYS A 96 -2.92 -31.84 10.86
C LYS A 96 -4.41 -32.03 10.72
N GLN A 97 -5.19 -31.59 11.72
CA GLN A 97 -6.64 -31.78 11.76
C GLN A 97 -7.28 -30.63 12.53
N VAL A 98 -8.39 -30.11 12.02
CA VAL A 98 -9.27 -29.20 12.76
C VAL A 98 -10.74 -29.60 12.58
N PRO A 99 -11.63 -29.25 13.52
CA PRO A 99 -13.06 -29.40 13.34
C PRO A 99 -13.60 -28.41 12.28
N LEU A 100 -14.84 -28.64 11.85
CA LEU A 100 -15.56 -27.68 11.03
C LEU A 100 -15.81 -26.37 11.79
N ASP A 101 -15.75 -25.24 11.08
CA ASP A 101 -16.07 -23.93 11.62
C ASP A 101 -17.49 -23.91 12.20
N ALA A 102 -17.70 -23.14 13.26
CA ALA A 102 -19.04 -22.92 13.83
C ALA A 102 -20.02 -22.31 12.81
N GLU A 103 -21.32 -22.57 12.99
CA GLU A 103 -22.41 -22.22 12.07
C GLU A 103 -22.63 -20.70 11.87
N VAL A 104 -22.03 -19.87 12.72
CA VAL A 104 -22.17 -18.41 12.69
C VAL A 104 -20.90 -17.75 12.19
N GLN A 105 -20.98 -17.04 11.07
CA GLN A 105 -19.86 -16.30 10.47
C GLN A 105 -20.19 -14.80 10.40
N CYS A 106 -19.36 -13.96 11.03
CA CYS A 106 -19.44 -12.52 10.86
C CYS A 106 -18.80 -12.12 9.51
N ILE A 107 -19.55 -11.38 8.69
CA ILE A 107 -19.12 -10.91 7.37
C ILE A 107 -18.46 -9.52 7.47
N HIS A 108 -18.90 -8.70 8.43
CA HIS A 108 -18.50 -7.29 8.53
C HIS A 108 -18.43 -6.82 9.99
N HIS A 109 -17.32 -7.13 10.69
CA HIS A 109 -17.17 -6.81 12.12
C HIS A 109 -17.38 -5.34 12.44
N ASP A 110 -16.81 -4.40 11.66
CA ASP A 110 -17.04 -2.96 11.92
C ASP A 110 -18.52 -2.58 11.85
N ALA A 111 -19.30 -3.19 10.96
CA ALA A 111 -20.73 -2.86 10.84
C ALA A 111 -21.54 -3.52 11.96
N SER A 112 -21.14 -4.73 12.35
CA SER A 112 -21.74 -5.43 13.48
C SER A 112 -21.46 -4.74 14.82
N LYS A 113 -20.24 -4.21 15.02
CA LYS A 113 -19.81 -3.58 16.27
C LYS A 113 -20.29 -2.14 16.42
N MET A 114 -20.37 -1.40 15.31
CA MET A 114 -20.77 0.01 15.32
C MET A 114 -22.30 0.24 15.32
N GLY A 115 -23.12 -0.80 15.11
CA GLY A 115 -24.57 -0.67 15.16
C GLY A 115 -25.10 0.37 14.18
N ASP A 116 -25.69 1.46 14.66
CA ASP A 116 -26.24 2.56 13.84
C ASP A 116 -25.18 3.58 13.39
N HIS A 117 -23.97 3.52 13.94
CA HIS A 117 -22.87 4.40 13.55
C HIS A 117 -22.16 3.89 12.28
N SER A 118 -21.45 4.80 11.61
CA SER A 118 -20.67 4.47 10.42
C SER A 118 -19.58 3.44 10.74
N PRO A 119 -19.43 2.37 9.94
CA PRO A 119 -18.38 1.38 10.14
C PRO A 119 -16.97 1.93 9.86
N MET A 120 -16.84 3.15 9.32
CA MET A 120 -15.53 3.78 9.09
C MET A 120 -15.00 4.56 10.30
N LEU A 121 -15.77 4.75 11.37
CA LEU A 121 -15.32 5.51 12.54
C LEU A 121 -14.06 4.91 13.23
N PRO A 122 -13.93 3.59 13.42
CA PRO A 122 -12.71 2.99 13.97
C PRO A 122 -11.46 3.32 13.13
N LEU A 123 -11.61 3.34 11.81
CA LEU A 123 -10.52 3.70 10.89
C LEU A 123 -10.06 5.14 11.11
N PHE A 124 -10.98 6.10 11.23
CA PHE A 124 -10.60 7.49 11.49
C PHE A 124 -9.95 7.64 12.86
N ALA A 125 -10.54 7.03 13.88
CA ALA A 125 -10.04 7.11 15.25
C ALA A 125 -8.63 6.51 15.38
N ALA A 126 -8.36 5.38 14.72
CA ALA A 126 -7.03 4.76 14.72
C ALA A 126 -5.98 5.63 14.01
N ILE A 127 -6.35 6.32 12.91
CA ILE A 127 -5.43 7.24 12.24
C ILE A 127 -5.11 8.42 13.14
N ASP A 128 -6.12 9.07 13.72
CA ASP A 128 -5.94 10.23 14.61
C ASP A 128 -5.08 9.86 15.83
N ALA A 129 -5.28 8.67 16.38
CA ALA A 129 -4.52 8.14 17.51
C ALA A 129 -3.03 7.90 17.20
N MET A 130 -2.69 7.65 15.94
CA MET A 130 -1.34 7.32 15.50
C MET A 130 -0.66 8.46 14.72
N ASN A 131 -1.41 9.47 14.29
CA ASN A 131 -0.94 10.52 13.40
C ASN A 131 -1.61 11.86 13.78
N ASP A 132 -0.88 12.74 14.45
CA ASP A 132 -1.41 14.04 14.92
C ASP A 132 -1.82 14.99 13.76
N ASP A 133 -1.18 14.86 12.59
CA ASP A 133 -1.35 15.75 11.44
C ASP A 133 -1.64 15.01 10.13
N PHE A 134 -2.47 13.96 10.17
CA PHE A 134 -2.82 13.23 8.96
C PHE A 134 -3.58 14.10 7.94
N ALA A 135 -3.07 14.16 6.70
CA ALA A 135 -3.56 15.04 5.64
C ALA A 135 -4.82 14.50 4.92
N TYR A 136 -5.95 14.38 5.64
CA TYR A 136 -7.23 13.89 5.09
C TYR A 136 -7.71 14.67 3.85
N ALA A 137 -7.46 15.98 3.81
CA ALA A 137 -7.85 16.86 2.70
C ALA A 137 -7.13 16.54 1.37
N GLU A 138 -6.05 15.75 1.39
CA GLU A 138 -5.33 15.36 0.17
C GLU A 138 -5.95 14.14 -0.53
N LEU A 139 -6.79 13.37 0.17
CA LEU A 139 -7.39 12.14 -0.32
C LEU A 139 -8.44 12.40 -1.42
N ASP A 140 -8.57 11.43 -2.33
CA ASP A 140 -9.66 11.40 -3.33
C ASP A 140 -10.73 10.38 -2.96
N LEU A 141 -10.31 9.26 -2.39
CA LEU A 141 -11.17 8.13 -2.07
C LEU A 141 -10.74 7.48 -0.75
N VAL A 142 -11.72 7.26 0.14
CA VAL A 142 -11.59 6.39 1.31
C VAL A 142 -12.52 5.20 1.09
N THR A 143 -12.00 3.97 1.19
CA THR A 143 -12.79 2.74 0.96
C THR A 143 -12.19 1.56 1.70
N ASP A 144 -12.90 0.43 1.73
CA ASP A 144 -12.32 -0.86 2.11
C ASP A 144 -11.88 -1.68 0.88
N ARG A 145 -11.03 -2.68 1.12
CA ARG A 145 -10.56 -3.64 0.10
C ARG A 145 -11.70 -4.35 -0.61
N ASN A 146 -12.78 -4.68 0.11
CA ASN A 146 -13.90 -5.43 -0.46
C ASN A 146 -14.77 -4.57 -1.40
N GLY A 147 -14.89 -3.26 -1.16
CA GLY A 147 -15.54 -2.30 -2.04
C GLY A 147 -14.85 -2.26 -3.41
N LEU A 148 -13.52 -2.14 -3.44
CA LEU A 148 -12.75 -2.21 -4.69
C LEU A 148 -12.87 -3.58 -5.38
N ARG A 149 -12.89 -4.68 -4.61
CA ARG A 149 -13.11 -6.03 -5.19
C ARG A 149 -14.50 -6.19 -5.81
N LYS A 150 -15.55 -5.60 -5.23
CA LYS A 150 -16.90 -5.61 -5.82
C LYS A 150 -16.90 -4.89 -7.18
N LEU A 151 -16.19 -3.77 -7.30
CA LEU A 151 -16.02 -3.07 -8.58
C LEU A 151 -15.20 -3.89 -9.60
N LEU A 152 -14.13 -4.55 -9.18
CA LEU A 152 -13.37 -5.44 -10.06
C LEU A 152 -14.20 -6.61 -10.59
N ARG A 153 -15.00 -7.25 -9.73
CA ARG A 153 -15.91 -8.33 -10.15
C ARG A 153 -16.95 -7.86 -11.16
N TYR A 154 -17.43 -6.63 -11.00
CA TYR A 154 -18.30 -6.00 -11.98
C TYR A 154 -17.59 -5.78 -13.33
N ILE A 155 -16.37 -5.25 -13.30
CA ILE A 155 -15.54 -5.00 -14.50
C ILE A 155 -15.22 -6.28 -15.26
N ASP A 156 -14.82 -7.33 -14.54
CA ASP A 156 -14.39 -8.60 -15.12
C ASP A 156 -15.56 -9.57 -15.34
N ASN A 157 -16.78 -9.16 -14.96
CA ASN A 157 -18.00 -9.96 -14.98
C ASN A 157 -17.81 -11.36 -14.35
N THR A 158 -17.02 -11.45 -13.28
CA THR A 158 -16.70 -12.73 -12.62
C THR A 158 -17.82 -13.19 -11.70
N ARG A 159 -18.70 -12.28 -11.27
CA ARG A 159 -19.81 -12.54 -10.37
C ARG A 159 -21.05 -11.76 -10.77
N THR A 160 -22.22 -12.38 -10.58
CA THR A 160 -23.51 -11.80 -10.92
C THR A 160 -24.26 -11.22 -9.73
N ASP A 161 -23.68 -11.25 -8.54
CA ASP A 161 -24.33 -10.77 -7.31
C ASP A 161 -24.54 -9.25 -7.32
N ASP A 162 -25.72 -8.84 -6.90
CA ASP A 162 -26.04 -7.43 -6.71
C ASP A 162 -25.29 -6.88 -5.49
N PHE A 163 -24.93 -5.60 -5.55
CA PHE A 163 -24.28 -4.96 -4.42
C PHE A 163 -24.58 -3.47 -4.33
N ARG A 164 -24.40 -2.95 -3.12
CA ARG A 164 -24.49 -1.53 -2.82
C ARG A 164 -23.26 -1.03 -2.08
N ILE A 165 -22.80 0.14 -2.49
CA ILE A 165 -21.77 0.94 -1.81
C ILE A 165 -22.38 2.32 -1.58
N ASP A 166 -22.58 2.70 -0.32
CA ASP A 166 -22.95 4.06 0.02
C ASP A 166 -21.74 4.98 -0.18
N VAL A 167 -21.99 6.11 -0.80
CA VAL A 167 -21.02 7.15 -1.13
C VAL A 167 -21.42 8.44 -0.45
N ASP A 168 -20.50 8.99 0.32
CA ASP A 168 -20.61 10.33 0.91
C ASP A 168 -19.47 11.21 0.40
N LEU A 169 -19.79 12.38 -0.13
CA LEU A 169 -18.82 13.38 -0.55
C LEU A 169 -18.59 14.36 0.60
N ILE A 170 -17.32 14.51 1.01
CA ILE A 170 -16.86 15.47 2.02
C ILE A 170 -15.68 16.25 1.43
N GLY A 171 -15.83 17.56 1.26
CA GLY A 171 -14.93 18.36 0.43
C GLY A 171 -14.79 17.76 -0.98
N LYS A 172 -13.57 17.33 -1.35
CA LYS A 172 -13.29 16.65 -2.62
C LYS A 172 -13.31 15.11 -2.53
N THR A 173 -13.32 14.58 -1.30
CA THR A 173 -13.07 13.18 -1.00
C THR A 173 -14.36 12.39 -1.00
N CYS A 174 -14.40 11.28 -1.72
CA CYS A 174 -15.51 10.34 -1.67
C CYS A 174 -15.22 9.24 -0.64
N LEU A 175 -16.15 8.98 0.27
CA LEU A 175 -16.08 7.89 1.25
C LEU A 175 -17.02 6.78 0.79
N PHE A 176 -16.47 5.60 0.51
CA PHE A 176 -17.22 4.43 0.04
C PHE A 176 -17.45 3.47 1.21
N THR A 177 -18.68 3.42 1.70
CA THR A 177 -19.13 2.53 2.76
C THR A 177 -19.87 1.34 2.16
N ARG A 178 -19.31 0.14 2.30
CA ARG A 178 -19.92 -1.10 1.80
C ARG A 178 -21.22 -1.41 2.56
N GLN A 179 -22.26 -1.78 1.82
CA GLN A 179 -23.50 -2.32 2.39
C GLN A 179 -23.58 -3.81 2.07
N GLU A 180 -23.96 -4.61 3.07
CA GLU A 180 -24.20 -6.05 2.96
C GLU A 180 -25.63 -6.36 3.45
N GLU A 181 -26.22 -7.43 2.91
CA GLU A 181 -27.58 -7.88 3.27
C GLU A 181 -27.70 -8.22 4.77
N ALA A 182 -26.66 -8.86 5.32
CA ALA A 182 -26.52 -9.14 6.73
C ALA A 182 -25.06 -8.98 7.18
N ALA A 183 -24.82 -8.49 8.40
CA ALA A 183 -23.48 -8.43 8.98
C ALA A 183 -22.97 -9.81 9.43
N THR A 184 -23.87 -10.80 9.54
CA THR A 184 -23.60 -12.16 9.99
C THR A 184 -24.44 -13.15 9.18
N LEU A 185 -23.84 -14.26 8.76
CA LEU A 185 -24.56 -15.40 8.19
C LEU A 185 -24.77 -16.46 9.27
N VAL A 186 -25.99 -17.01 9.32
CA VAL A 186 -26.36 -18.16 10.13
C VAL A 186 -26.71 -19.28 9.16
N GLY A 187 -25.97 -20.39 9.17
CA GLY A 187 -26.18 -21.50 8.24
C GLY A 187 -25.26 -22.70 8.47
N GLN A 188 -25.38 -23.73 7.62
CA GLN A 188 -24.59 -24.97 7.74
C GLN A 188 -23.07 -24.71 7.74
N GLN A 189 -22.31 -25.50 8.51
CA GLN A 189 -20.85 -25.41 8.59
C GLN A 189 -20.21 -25.53 7.20
N THR A 190 -19.60 -24.46 6.69
CA THR A 190 -19.14 -24.40 5.29
C THR A 190 -17.62 -24.45 5.10
N GLY A 191 -16.83 -24.56 6.18
CA GLY A 191 -15.37 -24.51 6.06
C GLY A 191 -14.59 -24.92 7.31
N TYR A 192 -13.27 -24.78 7.20
CA TYR A 192 -12.27 -25.08 8.25
C TYR A 192 -11.36 -23.87 8.51
N GLY A 193 -11.72 -22.70 7.98
CA GLY A 193 -10.82 -21.55 7.88
C GLY A 193 -10.51 -20.92 9.23
N ARG A 194 -11.54 -20.75 10.07
CA ARG A 194 -11.40 -20.10 11.37
C ARG A 194 -10.68 -21.02 12.34
N GLU A 195 -11.08 -22.28 12.39
CA GLU A 195 -10.44 -23.28 13.26
C GLU A 195 -8.99 -23.55 12.83
N TYR A 196 -8.70 -23.57 11.53
CA TYR A 196 -7.32 -23.67 11.04
C TYR A 196 -6.49 -22.45 11.45
N LEU A 197 -7.00 -21.23 11.24
CA LEU A 197 -6.29 -20.00 11.63
C LEU A 197 -5.99 -20.01 13.13
N LYS A 198 -6.96 -20.37 13.96
CA LYS A 198 -6.80 -20.50 15.42
C LYS A 198 -5.72 -21.53 15.81
N ALA A 199 -5.68 -22.66 15.13
CA ALA A 199 -4.67 -23.70 15.39
C ALA A 199 -3.26 -23.27 14.94
N ALA A 200 -3.17 -22.59 13.78
CA ALA A 200 -1.92 -22.20 13.13
C ALA A 200 -1.29 -20.91 13.69
N THR A 201 -2.02 -20.16 14.51
CA THR A 201 -1.56 -18.87 15.03
C THR A 201 -1.60 -18.78 16.55
N LYS A 202 -0.91 -17.78 17.10
CA LYS A 202 -0.94 -17.39 18.51
C LYS A 202 -1.35 -15.93 18.63
N ALA A 203 -1.96 -15.59 19.77
CA ALA A 203 -2.38 -14.22 20.00
C ALA A 203 -1.18 -13.27 20.07
N PRO A 204 -1.34 -12.00 19.65
CA PRO A 204 -0.30 -10.98 19.84
C PRO A 204 0.07 -10.81 21.31
N VAL A 205 1.35 -10.56 21.60
CA VAL A 205 1.85 -10.37 22.98
C VAL A 205 1.11 -9.23 23.69
N ALA A 206 0.79 -8.16 22.96
CA ALA A 206 0.13 -6.99 23.52
C ALA A 206 -1.38 -7.17 23.79
N CYS A 207 -2.02 -8.19 23.22
CA CYS A 207 -3.45 -8.44 23.42
C CYS A 207 -3.85 -9.88 23.05
N ASP A 208 -4.31 -10.65 24.05
CA ASP A 208 -4.75 -12.04 23.90
C ASP A 208 -6.22 -12.21 23.47
N LYS A 209 -6.98 -11.10 23.45
CA LYS A 209 -8.43 -11.07 23.16
C LYS A 209 -8.79 -10.56 21.77
N VAL A 210 -7.84 -10.53 20.84
CA VAL A 210 -8.08 -10.04 19.47
C VAL A 210 -9.16 -10.89 18.79
N VAL A 211 -10.16 -10.24 18.20
CA VAL A 211 -11.22 -10.89 17.41
C VAL A 211 -10.84 -10.85 15.94
N ASP A 212 -10.56 -9.65 15.43
CA ASP A 212 -10.01 -9.43 14.10
C ASP A 212 -9.10 -8.20 14.11
N HIS A 213 -8.32 -8.07 13.03
CA HIS A 213 -7.34 -7.01 12.89
C HIS A 213 -7.53 -6.28 11.57
N HIS A 214 -7.52 -4.95 11.65
CA HIS A 214 -7.67 -4.04 10.53
C HIS A 214 -6.40 -3.23 10.31
N ARG A 215 -5.95 -3.24 9.06
CA ARG A 215 -4.81 -2.50 8.55
C ARG A 215 -5.30 -1.36 7.67
N ILE A 216 -4.66 -0.20 7.82
CA ILE A 216 -4.97 1.01 7.06
C ILE A 216 -3.71 1.42 6.30
N ILE A 217 -3.83 1.51 4.98
CA ILE A 217 -2.75 1.94 4.09
C ILE A 217 -3.22 3.10 3.21
N THR A 218 -2.29 3.94 2.79
CA THR A 218 -2.49 4.84 1.66
C THR A 218 -1.68 4.38 0.47
N TYR A 219 -2.16 4.66 -0.73
CA TYR A 219 -1.39 4.51 -1.96
C TYR A 219 -1.93 5.42 -3.06
N LYS A 220 -1.08 5.67 -4.07
CA LYS A 220 -1.49 6.29 -5.33
C LYS A 220 -1.96 5.23 -6.31
N PHE A 221 -3.17 5.42 -6.84
CA PHE A 221 -3.74 4.61 -7.92
C PHE A 221 -4.01 5.48 -9.15
N GLY A 222 -3.06 5.46 -10.09
CA GLY A 222 -3.00 6.48 -11.14
C GLY A 222 -2.80 7.87 -10.50
N SER A 223 -3.75 8.77 -10.74
CA SER A 223 -3.76 10.12 -10.16
C SER A 223 -4.52 10.23 -8.84
N LEU A 224 -5.12 9.15 -8.35
CA LEU A 224 -5.97 9.16 -7.16
C LEU A 224 -5.16 8.84 -5.91
N ASN A 225 -5.32 9.66 -4.87
CA ASN A 225 -4.86 9.33 -3.52
C ASN A 225 -5.93 8.51 -2.79
N ILE A 226 -5.65 7.23 -2.54
CA ILE A 226 -6.59 6.29 -1.91
C ILE A 226 -6.13 5.96 -0.49
N LEU A 227 -7.05 6.06 0.46
CA LEU A 227 -6.95 5.47 1.79
C LEU A 227 -7.77 4.17 1.81
N LEU A 228 -7.11 3.05 2.10
CA LEU A 228 -7.70 1.72 2.05
C LEU A 228 -7.63 1.04 3.43
N GLY A 229 -8.79 0.64 3.95
CA GLY A 229 -8.90 -0.26 5.11
C GLY A 229 -9.08 -1.72 4.69
N PHE A 230 -8.48 -2.66 5.42
CA PHE A 230 -8.69 -4.10 5.21
C PHE A 230 -8.36 -4.96 6.43
N THR A 231 -9.01 -6.11 6.53
CA THR A 231 -8.65 -7.13 7.53
C THR A 231 -7.39 -7.89 7.14
N ALA A 232 -6.45 -8.10 8.07
CA ALA A 232 -5.33 -9.02 7.86
C ALA A 232 -5.45 -10.20 8.83
N ASP A 233 -5.21 -11.42 8.34
CA ASP A 233 -5.47 -12.64 9.11
C ASP A 233 -4.35 -12.90 10.12
N ALA A 234 -3.10 -12.84 9.64
CA ALA A 234 -1.93 -13.14 10.44
C ALA A 234 -0.70 -12.30 10.03
N CYS A 235 0.38 -12.45 10.79
CA CYS A 235 1.68 -11.87 10.47
C CYS A 235 2.84 -12.78 10.89
N ILE A 236 3.99 -12.59 10.24
CA ILE A 236 5.25 -13.24 10.62
C ILE A 236 5.74 -12.61 11.93
N GLU A 237 6.13 -13.45 12.89
CA GLU A 237 6.75 -13.01 14.13
C GLU A 237 8.07 -12.29 13.86
N THR A 238 8.14 -11.02 14.22
CA THR A 238 9.41 -10.29 14.29
C THR A 238 10.05 -10.63 15.62
N LYS A 239 11.19 -11.33 15.60
CA LYS A 239 12.02 -11.47 16.80
C LYS A 239 12.37 -10.07 17.27
N HIS A 240 11.96 -9.72 18.49
CA HIS A 240 12.41 -8.52 19.16
C HIS A 240 13.91 -8.69 19.49
N ASP A 241 14.78 -8.34 18.54
CA ASP A 241 16.19 -8.12 18.85
C ASP A 241 16.29 -6.75 19.54
N ASP A 242 16.64 -6.77 20.83
CA ASP A 242 17.21 -5.69 21.66
C ASP A 242 16.49 -4.33 21.85
N ASP A 243 15.40 -4.01 21.14
CA ASP A 243 14.71 -2.71 21.28
C ASP A 243 14.03 -2.50 22.66
N ASP A 244 13.70 -3.59 23.37
CA ASP A 244 13.12 -3.52 24.71
C ASP A 244 14.14 -3.08 25.78
N PHE A 245 15.44 -3.21 25.47
CA PHE A 245 16.52 -2.74 26.34
C PHE A 245 16.62 -1.20 26.32
N LEU A 246 16.35 -0.56 25.17
CA LEU A 246 16.32 0.90 25.02
C LEU A 246 15.02 1.52 25.55
N ALA A 247 13.88 0.83 25.41
CA ALA A 247 12.63 1.23 26.04
C ALA A 247 12.71 1.16 27.58
N SER A 248 13.37 0.13 28.11
CA SER A 248 13.63 -0.01 29.55
C SER A 248 14.68 0.96 30.09
N PHE A 249 15.59 1.48 29.26
CA PHE A 249 16.53 2.53 29.68
C PHE A 249 15.88 3.93 29.68
N SER A 250 14.91 4.14 28.78
CA SER A 250 14.14 5.38 28.70
C SER A 250 13.23 5.59 29.92
N SER A 251 12.84 4.51 30.62
CA SER A 251 12.05 4.58 31.86
C SER A 251 12.89 4.80 33.13
N LEU A 252 14.23 4.71 33.05
CA LEU A 252 15.15 4.89 34.18
C LEU A 252 15.76 6.30 34.28
N SER A 253 15.46 7.18 33.32
CA SER A 253 15.90 8.58 33.39
C SER A 253 14.93 9.42 34.24
N LEU A 254 14.87 9.12 35.54
CA LEU A 254 14.26 9.99 36.56
C LEU A 254 15.33 10.94 37.11
N GLY A 255 15.24 12.21 36.71
CA GLY A 255 15.97 13.28 37.37
C GLY A 255 15.99 14.60 36.60
N GLY A 256 14.95 15.41 36.73
CA GLY A 256 15.06 16.85 36.47
C GLY A 256 13.84 17.53 35.85
N ASN A 257 13.10 18.23 36.72
CA ASN A 257 12.13 19.29 36.46
C ASN A 257 10.72 18.97 35.94
N THR A 258 9.78 19.50 36.72
CA THR A 258 8.33 19.46 36.60
C THR A 258 7.82 20.26 35.41
N ASP A 259 7.27 19.56 34.43
CA ASP A 259 6.18 20.10 33.61
C ASP A 259 5.05 19.06 33.57
N LYS A 260 3.82 19.54 33.73
CA LYS A 260 2.62 18.71 33.86
C LYS A 260 2.48 17.73 32.68
N PRO A 261 2.08 16.46 32.92
CA PRO A 261 1.86 15.51 31.84
C PRO A 261 0.70 15.98 30.95
N SER A 262 0.99 16.10 29.65
CA SER A 262 0.00 16.27 28.58
C SER A 262 -0.94 15.07 28.49
N LYS A 263 -2.21 15.33 28.15
CA LYS A 263 -3.41 14.47 28.12
C LYS A 263 -3.37 13.17 27.27
N ALA A 264 -2.25 12.47 27.15
CA ALA A 264 -2.12 11.36 26.18
C ALA A 264 -2.50 9.96 26.69
N ASN A 265 -2.96 9.81 27.95
CA ASN A 265 -3.15 8.49 28.58
C ASN A 265 -4.56 8.22 29.15
N GLU A 266 -5.59 9.03 28.81
CA GLU A 266 -6.97 8.66 29.15
C GLU A 266 -7.64 7.89 27.99
N PRO A 267 -8.35 6.78 28.26
CA PRO A 267 -9.15 6.10 27.25
C PRO A 267 -10.22 7.07 26.73
N GLY A 268 -10.04 7.52 25.49
CA GLY A 268 -11.03 8.35 24.82
C GLY A 268 -12.22 7.49 24.39
N SER A 269 -13.41 7.79 24.90
CA SER A 269 -14.64 7.28 24.31
C SER A 269 -14.82 7.96 22.95
N ALA A 270 -14.58 7.22 21.87
CA ALA A 270 -14.92 7.64 20.53
C ALA A 270 -16.40 7.31 20.29
N ALA A 271 -17.07 8.00 19.36
CA ALA A 271 -18.51 7.87 19.12
C ALA A 271 -18.95 6.40 18.89
N GLY A 272 -19.38 5.72 19.96
CA GLY A 272 -19.91 4.36 19.97
C GLY A 272 -18.93 3.24 20.36
N PHE A 273 -17.67 3.51 20.72
CA PHE A 273 -16.70 2.49 21.13
C PHE A 273 -15.55 3.03 22.00
N ASP A 274 -14.91 2.15 22.76
CA ASP A 274 -13.74 2.44 23.58
C ASP A 274 -12.43 2.20 22.82
N MET A 275 -11.42 3.01 23.12
CA MET A 275 -10.09 2.86 22.56
C MET A 275 -9.06 2.58 23.65
N GLN A 276 -8.22 1.58 23.40
CA GLN A 276 -7.07 1.22 24.21
C GLN A 276 -5.80 1.33 23.39
N PHE A 277 -4.68 1.64 24.04
CA PHE A 277 -3.39 1.76 23.39
C PHE A 277 -2.49 0.57 23.69
N THR A 278 -1.79 0.05 22.69
CA THR A 278 -0.70 -0.90 22.92
C THR A 278 0.54 -0.18 23.46
N PRO A 279 1.36 -0.86 24.28
CA PRO A 279 2.61 -0.27 24.78
C PRO A 279 3.58 0.10 23.66
N SER A 280 3.69 -0.77 22.64
CA SER A 280 4.43 -0.47 21.42
C SER A 280 3.53 0.24 20.43
N ARG A 281 3.88 1.48 20.07
CA ARG A 281 3.18 2.25 19.01
C ARG A 281 3.62 1.88 17.59
N SER A 282 4.40 0.81 17.41
CA SER A 282 4.88 0.38 16.09
C SER A 282 3.85 -0.46 15.34
N LEU A 283 3.71 -0.22 14.04
CA LEU A 283 2.92 -1.05 13.14
C LEU A 283 3.68 -2.33 12.77
N VAL A 284 2.97 -3.46 12.70
CA VAL A 284 3.51 -4.68 12.05
C VAL A 284 3.95 -4.33 10.62
N PRO A 285 5.16 -4.68 10.17
CA PRO A 285 5.62 -4.36 8.82
C PRO A 285 4.69 -4.91 7.73
N GLN A 286 4.47 -4.13 6.67
CA GLN A 286 3.59 -4.54 5.56
C GLN A 286 4.07 -5.85 4.90
N ALA A 287 5.40 -6.03 4.81
CA ALA A 287 6.05 -7.22 4.25
C ALA A 287 5.81 -8.51 5.07
N ASN A 288 5.31 -8.38 6.30
CA ASN A 288 5.09 -9.50 7.21
C ASN A 288 3.62 -9.90 7.29
N LEU A 289 2.71 -9.20 6.60
CA LEU A 289 1.29 -9.54 6.61
C LEU A 289 1.02 -10.81 5.80
N ILE A 290 0.18 -11.67 6.38
CA ILE A 290 -0.23 -12.95 5.83
C ILE A 290 -1.75 -12.97 5.67
N GLU A 291 -2.21 -13.35 4.49
CA GLU A 291 -3.59 -13.82 4.26
C GLU A 291 -3.59 -15.35 4.31
N VAL A 292 -4.54 -15.95 5.01
CA VAL A 292 -4.64 -17.40 5.17
C VAL A 292 -5.87 -17.90 4.40
N LYS A 293 -5.71 -18.92 3.57
CA LYS A 293 -6.83 -19.56 2.86
C LYS A 293 -6.80 -21.07 3.02
N THR A 294 -7.95 -21.63 3.41
CA THR A 294 -8.16 -23.07 3.41
C THR A 294 -8.86 -23.51 2.12
N ARG A 295 -8.38 -24.60 1.51
CA ARG A 295 -8.96 -25.17 0.28
C ARG A 295 -8.97 -26.69 0.30
N SER A 296 -9.99 -27.27 -0.31
CA SER A 296 -9.99 -28.71 -0.56
C SER A 296 -8.91 -29.08 -1.57
N ILE A 297 -8.18 -30.17 -1.34
CA ILE A 297 -7.20 -30.72 -2.30
C ILE A 297 -7.80 -31.05 -3.67
N TYR A 298 -9.13 -31.20 -3.76
CA TYR A 298 -9.85 -31.52 -5.00
C TYR A 298 -10.29 -30.27 -5.78
N ARG A 299 -9.92 -29.06 -5.35
CA ARG A 299 -10.32 -27.81 -5.98
C ARG A 299 -9.13 -26.88 -6.15
N ASP A 300 -8.93 -26.41 -7.37
CA ASP A 300 -7.89 -25.41 -7.64
C ASP A 300 -8.21 -24.07 -6.95
N PRO A 301 -7.17 -23.32 -6.53
CA PRO A 301 -7.36 -21.97 -6.02
C PRO A 301 -7.97 -21.06 -7.09
N ASN A 302 -9.04 -20.35 -6.73
CA ASN A 302 -9.61 -19.32 -7.60
C ASN A 302 -8.75 -18.06 -7.55
N TRP A 303 -7.68 -18.03 -8.34
CA TRP A 303 -6.74 -16.92 -8.41
C TRP A 303 -7.36 -15.61 -8.89
N ARG A 304 -8.44 -15.66 -9.68
CA ARG A 304 -9.21 -14.47 -10.07
C ARG A 304 -9.87 -13.78 -8.87
N GLU A 305 -10.08 -14.49 -7.76
CA GLU A 305 -10.63 -13.93 -6.53
C GLU A 305 -9.55 -13.65 -5.47
N ILE A 306 -8.51 -14.48 -5.42
CA ILE A 306 -7.44 -14.40 -4.42
C ILE A 306 -6.41 -13.32 -4.77
N TYR A 307 -5.93 -13.28 -6.01
CA TYR A 307 -4.86 -12.35 -6.37
C TYR A 307 -5.26 -10.87 -6.22
N PRO A 308 -6.46 -10.41 -6.68
CA PRO A 308 -6.90 -9.03 -6.44
C PRO A 308 -7.01 -8.68 -4.96
N GLN A 309 -7.35 -9.67 -4.12
CA GLN A 309 -7.45 -9.49 -2.67
C GLN A 309 -6.09 -9.16 -2.05
N LEU A 310 -5.05 -9.90 -2.42
CA LEU A 310 -3.67 -9.68 -1.96
C LEU A 310 -3.11 -8.39 -2.55
N TYR A 311 -3.28 -8.18 -3.86
CA TYR A 311 -2.71 -7.04 -4.57
C TYR A 311 -3.28 -5.71 -4.07
N LEU A 312 -4.60 -5.56 -3.93
CA LEU A 312 -5.18 -4.29 -3.46
C LEU A 312 -4.77 -3.95 -2.01
N SER A 313 -4.64 -4.97 -1.16
CA SER A 313 -4.22 -4.80 0.24
C SER A 313 -2.70 -4.75 0.41
N GLN A 314 -1.94 -5.04 -0.65
CA GLN A 314 -0.49 -5.23 -0.61
C GLN A 314 -0.08 -6.19 0.52
N THR A 315 -0.85 -7.27 0.70
CA THR A 315 -0.54 -8.34 1.65
C THR A 315 0.53 -9.22 1.03
N ALA A 316 1.70 -9.27 1.67
CA ALA A 316 2.92 -9.83 1.07
C ALA A 316 2.86 -11.35 0.88
N TRP A 317 2.14 -12.06 1.77
CA TRP A 317 2.11 -13.51 1.79
C TRP A 317 0.70 -14.06 1.75
N LEU A 318 0.52 -15.14 0.99
CA LEU A 318 -0.63 -16.03 1.04
C LEU A 318 -0.18 -17.37 1.58
N TYR A 319 -0.75 -17.78 2.71
CA TYR A 319 -0.53 -19.11 3.27
C TYR A 319 -1.73 -19.99 2.92
N MET A 320 -1.51 -20.91 1.98
CA MET A 320 -2.52 -21.79 1.42
C MET A 320 -2.50 -23.14 2.14
N ALA A 321 -3.56 -23.41 2.89
CA ALA A 321 -3.75 -24.62 3.67
C ALA A 321 -4.70 -25.58 2.94
N LYS A 322 -4.14 -26.59 2.27
CA LYS A 322 -4.90 -27.59 1.52
C LYS A 322 -5.36 -28.72 2.44
N HIS A 323 -6.60 -29.19 2.28
CA HIS A 323 -7.19 -30.21 3.13
C HIS A 323 -8.08 -31.23 2.41
N ASN A 324 -8.22 -32.40 3.03
CA ASN A 324 -9.26 -33.38 2.74
C ASN A 324 -10.15 -33.53 3.98
N ARG A 325 -11.36 -32.95 3.96
CA ARG A 325 -12.32 -33.00 5.08
C ARG A 325 -11.69 -32.67 6.45
N GLY A 326 -10.96 -31.55 6.51
CA GLY A 326 -10.32 -31.08 7.75
C GLY A 326 -8.96 -31.70 8.06
N ALA A 327 -8.50 -32.72 7.31
CA ALA A 327 -7.13 -33.22 7.38
C ALA A 327 -6.23 -32.39 6.46
N PHE A 328 -5.22 -31.71 7.00
CA PHE A 328 -4.42 -30.71 6.29
C PHE A 328 -3.05 -31.25 5.84
N GLU A 329 -2.66 -30.83 4.65
CA GLU A 329 -1.29 -30.92 4.14
C GLU A 329 -0.42 -29.80 4.74
N PRO A 330 0.92 -29.89 4.67
CA PRO A 330 1.79 -28.78 5.00
C PRO A 330 1.37 -27.50 4.26
N VAL A 331 1.40 -26.37 4.96
CA VAL A 331 0.99 -25.08 4.40
C VAL A 331 1.92 -24.67 3.26
N GLU A 332 1.34 -24.23 2.15
CA GLU A 332 2.06 -23.68 1.02
C GLU A 332 2.19 -22.16 1.21
N LYS A 333 3.42 -21.65 1.29
CA LYS A 333 3.71 -20.23 1.51
C LYS A 333 4.02 -19.56 0.17
N ILE A 334 3.11 -18.71 -0.29
CA ILE A 334 3.13 -18.08 -1.61
C ILE A 334 3.38 -16.58 -1.44
N SER A 335 4.41 -16.06 -2.10
CA SER A 335 4.71 -14.62 -2.09
C SER A 335 3.91 -13.88 -3.15
N LEU A 336 3.34 -12.72 -2.83
CA LEU A 336 2.66 -11.84 -3.80
C LEU A 336 3.56 -11.49 -4.99
N THR A 337 4.87 -11.37 -4.77
CA THR A 337 5.87 -11.04 -5.79
C THR A 337 6.60 -12.26 -6.33
N GLY A 338 6.15 -13.48 -6.01
CA GLY A 338 6.73 -14.72 -6.53
C GLY A 338 6.50 -14.89 -8.03
N GLU A 339 7.38 -15.63 -8.70
CA GLU A 339 7.28 -15.87 -10.16
C GLU A 339 5.97 -16.57 -10.54
N GLU A 340 5.48 -17.48 -9.69
CA GLU A 340 4.19 -18.16 -9.81
C GLU A 340 2.99 -17.20 -9.89
N MET A 341 3.14 -15.97 -9.40
CA MET A 341 2.08 -14.96 -9.41
C MET A 341 2.08 -14.10 -10.69
N ARG A 342 3.13 -14.16 -11.51
CA ARG A 342 3.28 -13.33 -12.72
C ARG A 342 2.10 -13.41 -13.69
N PRO A 343 1.54 -14.60 -14.02
CA PRO A 343 0.38 -14.68 -14.91
C PRO A 343 -0.86 -13.97 -14.35
N TYR A 344 -1.05 -14.00 -13.03
CA TYR A 344 -2.17 -13.32 -12.37
C TYR A 344 -1.94 -11.82 -12.25
N ALA A 345 -0.68 -11.39 -12.10
CA ALA A 345 -0.28 -10.00 -12.18
C ALA A 345 -0.61 -9.39 -13.55
N GLU A 346 -0.18 -10.05 -14.63
CA GLU A 346 -0.45 -9.64 -16.01
C GLU A 346 -1.96 -9.55 -16.30
N MET A 347 -2.74 -10.54 -15.86
CA MET A 347 -4.20 -10.52 -15.97
C MET A 347 -4.82 -9.33 -15.22
N MET A 348 -4.33 -9.04 -14.01
CA MET A 348 -4.84 -7.98 -13.16
C MET A 348 -4.55 -6.59 -13.72
N GLU A 349 -3.44 -6.40 -14.43
CA GLU A 349 -3.07 -5.09 -15.02
C GLU A 349 -4.17 -4.53 -15.93
N GLY A 350 -4.77 -5.39 -16.77
CA GLY A 350 -5.90 -4.99 -17.63
C GLY A 350 -7.14 -4.56 -16.83
N SER A 351 -7.47 -5.30 -15.76
CA SER A 351 -8.60 -4.99 -14.88
C SER A 351 -8.36 -3.71 -14.06
N LEU A 352 -7.12 -3.42 -13.67
CA LEU A 352 -6.74 -2.19 -12.97
C LEU A 352 -6.90 -0.96 -13.85
N GLY A 353 -6.55 -1.04 -15.14
CA GLY A 353 -6.79 0.05 -16.09
C GLY A 353 -8.28 0.42 -16.17
N LYS A 354 -9.14 -0.60 -16.30
CA LYS A 354 -10.60 -0.43 -16.29
C LYS A 354 -11.11 0.10 -14.94
N LEU A 355 -10.57 -0.37 -13.83
CA LEU A 355 -10.93 0.10 -12.48
C LEU A 355 -10.59 1.58 -12.29
N LYS A 356 -9.39 2.02 -12.72
CA LYS A 356 -8.99 3.43 -12.68
C LYS A 356 -10.00 4.30 -13.42
N ASN A 357 -10.40 3.89 -14.62
CA ASN A 357 -11.35 4.65 -15.43
C ASN A 357 -12.75 4.65 -14.81
N LEU A 358 -13.24 3.50 -14.34
CA LEU A 358 -14.52 3.41 -13.65
C LEU A 358 -14.55 4.30 -12.39
N LEU A 359 -13.50 4.27 -11.57
CA LEU A 359 -13.39 5.15 -10.41
C LEU A 359 -13.42 6.63 -10.81
N LYS A 360 -12.70 7.04 -11.86
CA LYS A 360 -12.76 8.42 -12.37
C LYS A 360 -14.19 8.83 -12.74
N VAL A 361 -14.93 7.96 -13.42
CA VAL A 361 -16.34 8.21 -13.80
C VAL A 361 -17.22 8.31 -12.56
N ILE A 362 -17.09 7.38 -11.60
CA ILE A 362 -17.86 7.40 -10.34
C ILE A 362 -17.59 8.69 -9.58
N LEU A 363 -16.31 9.00 -9.32
CA LEU A 363 -15.91 10.16 -8.52
C LEU A 363 -16.37 11.47 -9.18
N LYS A 364 -16.28 11.57 -10.52
CA LYS A 364 -16.80 12.73 -11.26
C LYS A 364 -18.32 12.87 -11.07
N ALA A 365 -19.08 11.80 -11.30
CA ALA A 365 -20.54 11.82 -11.18
C ALA A 365 -21.01 12.15 -9.75
N VAL A 366 -20.29 11.68 -8.73
CA VAL A 366 -20.55 12.00 -7.32
C VAL A 366 -20.28 13.48 -7.05
N ARG A 367 -19.13 14.00 -7.50
CA ARG A 367 -18.74 15.42 -7.32
C ARG A 367 -19.70 16.38 -8.01
N GLU A 368 -20.26 16.01 -9.16
CA GLU A 368 -21.29 16.79 -9.88
C GLU A 368 -22.61 16.93 -9.10
N GLN A 369 -22.90 16.05 -8.14
CA GLN A 369 -24.08 16.18 -7.27
C GLN A 369 -23.91 17.20 -6.14
N GLY A 370 -22.65 17.52 -5.79
CA GLY A 370 -22.33 18.42 -4.69
C GLY A 370 -22.21 17.72 -3.33
N GLU A 371 -21.50 18.41 -2.42
CA GLU A 371 -21.21 17.93 -1.07
C GLU A 371 -22.49 17.74 -0.23
N GLY A 372 -22.51 16.72 0.62
CA GLY A 372 -23.63 16.46 1.54
C GLY A 372 -24.85 15.80 0.91
N VAL A 373 -24.87 15.55 -0.41
CA VAL A 373 -25.90 14.74 -1.06
C VAL A 373 -25.66 13.26 -0.77
N PRO A 374 -26.60 12.54 -0.12
CA PRO A 374 -26.41 11.12 0.18
C PRO A 374 -26.61 10.28 -1.09
N LEU A 375 -25.57 9.55 -1.52
CA LEU A 375 -25.54 8.85 -2.81
C LEU A 375 -25.15 7.38 -2.70
N SER A 376 -25.82 6.45 -3.35
CA SER A 376 -25.43 5.04 -3.35
C SER A 376 -25.08 4.56 -4.75
N LEU A 377 -23.94 3.88 -4.86
CA LEU A 377 -23.56 3.14 -6.05
C LEU A 377 -24.15 1.73 -5.95
N VAL A 378 -24.97 1.38 -6.93
CA VAL A 378 -25.76 0.14 -6.96
C VAL A 378 -25.48 -0.63 -8.24
N ARG A 379 -25.03 -1.88 -8.08
CA ARG A 379 -25.09 -2.88 -9.15
C ARG A 379 -26.36 -3.70 -8.96
N GLN A 380 -27.25 -3.64 -9.94
CA GLN A 380 -28.44 -4.49 -10.01
C GLN A 380 -28.63 -5.02 -11.42
N GLY A 381 -28.82 -6.34 -11.56
CA GLY A 381 -29.12 -6.95 -12.87
C GLY A 381 -28.06 -6.65 -13.93
N GLY A 382 -26.78 -6.61 -13.52
CA GLY A 382 -25.64 -6.30 -14.40
C GLY A 382 -25.43 -4.81 -14.71
N THR A 383 -26.32 -3.92 -14.27
CA THR A 383 -26.20 -2.47 -14.47
C THR A 383 -25.63 -1.79 -13.23
N LEU A 384 -24.59 -0.97 -13.40
CA LEU A 384 -24.05 -0.13 -12.33
C LEU A 384 -24.65 1.29 -12.42
N SER A 385 -25.22 1.79 -11.34
CA SER A 385 -25.92 3.07 -11.33
C SER A 385 -25.72 3.84 -10.03
N LEU A 386 -25.72 5.16 -10.12
CA LEU A 386 -25.66 6.07 -8.98
C LEU A 386 -27.08 6.52 -8.62
N TRP A 387 -27.43 6.43 -7.35
CA TRP A 387 -28.74 6.79 -6.82
C TRP A 387 -28.61 7.82 -5.72
N ARG A 388 -29.60 8.70 -5.60
CA ARG A 388 -29.80 9.53 -4.41
C ARG A 388 -30.55 8.70 -3.37
N ARG A 389 -30.06 8.71 -2.13
CA ARG A 389 -30.77 8.14 -0.99
C ARG A 389 -31.77 9.13 -0.38
N LYS A 390 -32.76 8.61 0.33
CA LYS A 390 -33.69 9.41 1.15
C LYS A 390 -32.94 10.25 2.17
N LYS A 391 -33.38 11.49 2.38
CA LYS A 391 -32.79 12.36 3.41
C LYS A 391 -32.87 11.67 4.79
N GLY A 392 -31.75 11.64 5.51
CA GLY A 392 -31.66 10.96 6.82
C GLY A 392 -31.41 9.46 6.77
N SER A 393 -31.30 8.85 5.58
CA SER A 393 -30.91 7.45 5.43
C SER A 393 -29.39 7.26 5.33
N GLY A 394 -28.93 6.05 5.64
CA GLY A 394 -27.52 5.70 5.74
C GLY A 394 -26.96 6.01 7.14
N LYS A 395 -25.63 6.00 7.24
CA LYS A 395 -24.89 6.19 8.50
C LYS A 395 -24.00 7.44 8.37
N PRO A 396 -24.57 8.64 8.52
CA PRO A 396 -23.86 9.88 8.21
C PRO A 396 -22.70 10.11 9.18
N PHE A 397 -21.64 10.74 8.67
CA PHE A 397 -20.52 11.22 9.47
C PHE A 397 -20.88 12.56 10.15
N GLY A 398 -20.52 12.71 11.43
CA GLY A 398 -20.67 13.96 12.16
C GLY A 398 -19.63 15.02 11.77
N GLU A 399 -19.77 16.23 12.31
CA GLU A 399 -18.85 17.35 12.03
C GLU A 399 -17.42 17.06 12.45
N GLU A 400 -17.21 16.20 13.45
CA GLU A 400 -15.90 15.75 13.91
C GLU A 400 -15.10 15.05 12.80
N ILE A 401 -15.76 14.27 11.95
CA ILE A 401 -15.10 13.65 10.79
C ILE A 401 -15.10 14.60 9.60
N ARG A 402 -16.21 15.30 9.34
CA ARG A 402 -16.33 16.20 8.17
C ARG A 402 -15.29 17.32 8.19
N SER A 403 -15.02 17.89 9.36
CA SER A 403 -14.05 18.97 9.54
C SER A 403 -12.63 18.56 9.20
N LYS A 404 -12.26 17.27 9.32
CA LYS A 404 -10.93 16.76 8.96
C LYS A 404 -10.59 16.94 7.48
N PHE A 405 -11.62 16.93 6.63
CA PHE A 405 -11.48 17.07 5.17
C PHE A 405 -11.58 18.52 4.68
N LYS A 406 -11.96 19.45 5.56
CA LYS A 406 -11.91 20.89 5.29
C LYS A 406 -10.44 21.30 5.49
N GLY A 407 -9.76 21.71 4.43
CA GLY A 407 -8.34 22.11 4.50
C GLY A 407 -8.11 23.08 5.68
N ARG A 408 -7.03 22.88 6.44
CA ARG A 408 -6.73 23.75 7.58
C ARG A 408 -6.68 25.21 7.10
N VAL A 409 -7.54 26.06 7.67
CA VAL A 409 -7.30 27.50 7.65
C VAL A 409 -6.00 27.71 8.44
N PRO A 410 -4.94 28.30 7.87
CA PRO A 410 -3.73 28.57 8.62
C PRO A 410 -4.12 29.47 9.80
N VAL A 411 -3.96 28.96 11.03
CA VAL A 411 -4.02 29.81 12.23
C VAL A 411 -2.81 30.73 12.11
N ALA A 412 -3.08 32.02 11.90
CA ALA A 412 -2.04 33.02 11.69
C ALA A 412 -1.09 33.04 12.90
N PRO A 413 0.24 32.97 12.69
CA PRO A 413 1.18 33.35 13.75
C PRO A 413 0.99 34.82 14.08
N SER A 414 1.05 35.15 15.37
CA SER A 414 0.91 36.49 15.88
C SER A 414 1.89 37.46 15.21
N ALA A 415 1.42 38.70 15.09
CA ALA A 415 2.00 39.79 14.32
C ALA A 415 3.52 39.97 14.51
N SER A 416 4.24 40.06 13.38
CA SER A 416 4.99 41.27 12.98
C SER A 416 5.91 40.96 11.80
N LYS A 417 5.54 41.39 10.59
CA LYS A 417 6.36 42.23 9.70
C LYS A 417 5.67 42.37 8.33
N ARG A 418 5.84 43.56 7.78
CA ARG A 418 5.11 44.20 6.68
C ARG A 418 5.00 43.34 5.41
N VAL A 419 3.78 43.28 4.89
CA VAL A 419 3.43 42.78 3.55
C VAL A 419 3.74 43.87 2.52
N PHE A 420 4.47 43.52 1.46
CA PHE A 420 4.46 44.25 0.18
C PHE A 420 3.58 43.48 -0.81
N PRO A 421 2.82 44.16 -1.70
CA PRO A 421 1.88 43.49 -2.59
C PRO A 421 2.62 42.74 -3.71
N LEU A 422 2.13 41.54 -4.02
CA LEU A 422 2.55 40.74 -5.17
C LEU A 422 2.06 41.40 -6.47
N PRO A 423 2.88 41.46 -7.54
CA PRO A 423 2.38 41.73 -8.87
C PRO A 423 1.71 40.46 -9.43
N THR A 424 0.48 40.61 -9.89
CA THR A 424 -0.18 39.67 -10.79
C THR A 424 0.47 39.75 -12.17
N TYR A 425 0.93 38.62 -12.72
CA TYR A 425 1.09 38.46 -14.16
C TYR A 425 0.47 37.14 -14.63
N PRO A 426 -0.16 37.12 -15.82
CA PRO A 426 -0.98 36.01 -16.28
C PRO A 426 -0.24 35.12 -17.31
N LEU A 427 -0.96 34.07 -17.72
CA LEU A 427 -0.88 33.33 -18.98
C LEU A 427 0.13 32.17 -19.12
N THR A 428 -0.48 30.98 -19.28
CA THR A 428 -0.25 30.01 -20.36
C THR A 428 1.09 30.05 -21.08
N LEU A 429 1.81 28.92 -20.98
CA LEU A 429 2.36 28.28 -22.17
C LEU A 429 2.43 26.76 -21.93
N VAL A 430 1.45 26.07 -22.50
CA VAL A 430 1.42 24.62 -22.65
C VAL A 430 2.43 24.31 -23.75
N TYR A 431 3.69 24.08 -23.39
CA TYR A 431 4.62 23.42 -24.30
C TYR A 431 4.50 21.92 -24.11
N SER A 432 4.20 21.24 -25.21
CA SER A 432 4.39 19.80 -25.38
C SER A 432 5.84 19.45 -25.07
N VAL A 433 6.11 18.89 -23.89
CA VAL A 433 7.43 18.34 -23.55
C VAL A 433 7.29 16.83 -23.62
N MET A 434 8.04 16.22 -24.54
CA MET A 434 8.29 14.78 -24.52
C MET A 434 8.71 14.40 -23.10
N SER A 435 8.02 13.46 -22.45
CA SER A 435 8.38 13.08 -21.09
C SER A 435 9.83 12.58 -21.10
N LEU A 436 10.73 13.26 -20.37
CA LEU A 436 12.11 12.80 -20.24
C LEU A 436 12.12 11.36 -19.74
N ASP A 437 12.99 10.54 -20.33
CA ASP A 437 13.16 9.15 -19.92
C ASP A 437 14.09 9.09 -18.69
N LEU A 438 13.50 9.29 -17.52
CA LEU A 438 14.19 9.43 -16.23
C LEU A 438 14.65 8.08 -15.65
N MET A 439 15.72 8.10 -14.87
CA MET A 439 16.29 6.92 -14.21
C MET A 439 15.34 6.35 -13.16
N PHE A 440 14.66 7.23 -12.44
CA PHE A 440 13.65 6.91 -11.45
C PHE A 440 12.62 8.06 -11.35
N PRO A 441 11.49 7.89 -10.66
CA PRO A 441 10.48 8.94 -10.52
C PRO A 441 11.01 10.17 -9.76
N GLN A 442 10.73 11.39 -10.25
CA GLN A 442 11.15 12.67 -9.65
C GLN A 442 10.78 12.78 -8.17
N GLU A 443 9.65 12.19 -7.79
CA GLU A 443 9.04 12.30 -6.46
C GLU A 443 9.85 11.59 -5.37
N LEU A 444 10.85 10.76 -5.72
CA LEU A 444 11.77 10.20 -4.75
C LEU A 444 12.76 11.24 -4.20
N ILE A 445 12.95 12.37 -4.89
CA ILE A 445 13.78 13.47 -4.43
C ILE A 445 12.96 14.36 -3.49
N SER A 446 13.48 14.65 -2.29
CA SER A 446 12.80 15.47 -1.29
C SER A 446 12.37 16.84 -1.85
N LEU A 447 11.08 17.15 -1.68
CA LEU A 447 10.53 18.46 -2.08
C LEU A 447 11.12 19.59 -1.23
N GLU A 448 11.45 19.33 0.03
CA GLU A 448 12.11 20.31 0.89
C GLU A 448 13.51 20.63 0.38
N VAL A 449 14.28 19.62 -0.01
CA VAL A 449 15.60 19.81 -0.61
C VAL A 449 15.51 20.57 -1.93
N SER A 450 14.50 20.24 -2.74
CA SER A 450 14.25 20.91 -4.02
C SER A 450 13.96 22.41 -3.83
N LYS A 451 13.20 22.78 -2.80
CA LYS A 451 12.89 24.19 -2.45
C LYS A 451 14.09 24.97 -1.91
N LEU A 452 15.13 24.28 -1.42
CA LEU A 452 16.34 24.91 -0.92
C LEU A 452 17.35 25.25 -2.02
N LEU A 453 17.06 24.91 -3.28
CA LEU A 453 17.86 25.30 -4.44
C LEU A 453 17.48 26.71 -4.89
N PRO A 454 18.45 27.49 -5.43
CA PRO A 454 18.16 28.72 -6.15
C PRO A 454 17.16 28.49 -7.29
N ALA A 455 16.34 29.50 -7.63
CA ALA A 455 15.28 29.37 -8.63
C ALA A 455 15.81 29.05 -10.05
N GLU A 456 17.05 29.42 -10.32
CA GLU A 456 17.77 29.12 -11.56
C GLU A 456 18.25 27.66 -11.66
N LEU A 457 18.19 26.88 -10.57
CA LEU A 457 18.65 25.49 -10.53
C LEU A 457 17.50 24.50 -10.28
N THR A 458 17.54 23.37 -10.97
CA THR A 458 16.57 22.28 -10.80
C THR A 458 17.27 20.98 -10.43
N ILE A 459 16.86 20.32 -9.36
CA ILE A 459 17.29 18.94 -9.05
C ILE A 459 16.29 17.93 -9.64
N ARG A 460 16.78 16.93 -10.37
CA ARG A 460 15.97 15.87 -10.95
C ARG A 460 16.72 14.55 -11.09
N PRO A 461 16.04 13.40 -11.28
CA PRO A 461 16.69 12.16 -11.69
C PRO A 461 17.48 12.36 -12.99
N LEU A 462 18.55 11.60 -13.14
CA LEU A 462 19.29 11.51 -14.39
C LEU A 462 18.34 11.03 -15.50
N ALA A 463 18.44 11.62 -16.70
CA ALA A 463 17.66 11.26 -17.88
C ALA A 463 18.54 10.55 -18.91
N SER A 464 17.97 9.70 -19.76
CA SER A 464 18.72 9.01 -20.82
C SER A 464 19.35 9.96 -21.85
N THR A 465 18.93 11.23 -21.90
CA THR A 465 19.46 12.27 -22.79
C THR A 465 20.55 13.14 -22.13
N ASP A 466 20.90 12.88 -20.87
CA ASP A 466 21.81 13.74 -20.09
C ASP A 466 23.28 13.64 -20.49
N TYR A 467 23.64 12.69 -21.34
CA TYR A 467 24.94 12.68 -22.01
C TYR A 467 25.23 14.04 -22.66
N LYS A 468 24.26 14.60 -23.41
CA LYS A 468 24.39 15.89 -24.11
C LYS A 468 24.35 17.11 -23.18
N ARG A 469 23.86 16.92 -21.95
CA ARG A 469 23.77 17.97 -20.92
C ARG A 469 25.03 18.05 -20.06
N GLY A 470 26.07 17.27 -20.38
CA GLY A 470 27.39 17.35 -19.75
C GLY A 470 27.52 16.53 -18.48
N HIS A 471 26.78 15.42 -18.37
CA HIS A 471 26.89 14.54 -17.21
C HIS A 471 28.35 14.07 -16.95
N LEU A 472 29.06 13.64 -18.00
CA LEU A 472 30.46 13.23 -17.91
C LEU A 472 31.41 14.41 -17.58
N ASP A 473 31.10 15.61 -18.06
CA ASP A 473 31.90 16.81 -17.77
C ASP A 473 31.90 17.13 -16.27
N VAL A 474 30.75 17.00 -15.60
CA VAL A 474 30.64 17.22 -14.15
C VAL A 474 31.33 16.11 -13.35
N LEU A 475 31.23 14.84 -13.78
CA LEU A 475 31.92 13.72 -13.14
C LEU A 475 33.45 13.81 -13.26
N SER A 476 33.98 14.50 -14.29
CA SER A 476 35.43 14.72 -14.45
C SER A 476 36.08 15.51 -13.31
N VAL A 477 35.26 16.15 -12.45
CA VAL A 477 35.71 16.79 -11.22
C VAL A 477 36.17 15.76 -10.18
N LEU A 478 35.60 14.54 -10.18
CA LEU A 478 35.91 13.49 -9.20
C LEU A 478 37.10 12.62 -9.60
N SER A 479 37.17 12.23 -10.86
CA SER A 479 38.16 11.27 -11.36
C SER A 479 38.32 11.37 -12.88
N VAL A 480 39.27 10.60 -13.40
CA VAL A 480 39.47 10.44 -14.85
C VAL A 480 38.23 9.78 -15.47
N VAL A 481 37.60 10.47 -16.41
CA VAL A 481 36.46 9.95 -17.17
C VAL A 481 36.97 9.47 -18.53
N ASN A 482 36.77 8.18 -18.83
CA ASN A 482 37.02 7.62 -20.16
C ASN A 482 35.70 7.58 -20.94
N ASP A 483 35.48 8.54 -21.83
CA ASP A 483 34.25 8.62 -22.62
C ASP A 483 34.25 7.59 -23.76
N LEU A 484 33.38 6.58 -23.66
CA LEU A 484 33.17 5.54 -24.67
C LEU A 484 32.07 5.91 -25.69
N GLY A 485 31.53 7.12 -25.62
CA GLY A 485 30.50 7.67 -26.50
C GLY A 485 29.07 7.54 -25.98
N GLU A 486 28.16 8.34 -26.55
CA GLU A 486 26.74 8.44 -26.16
C GLU A 486 26.04 7.08 -26.09
N ALA A 487 26.27 6.21 -27.08
CA ALA A 487 25.63 4.89 -27.15
C ALA A 487 26.03 3.99 -25.96
N ALA A 488 27.32 3.97 -25.59
CA ALA A 488 27.80 3.20 -24.46
C ALA A 488 27.22 3.76 -23.14
N TRP A 489 27.16 5.08 -23.03
CA TRP A 489 26.58 5.77 -21.87
C TRP A 489 25.09 5.45 -21.69
N VAL A 490 24.29 5.51 -22.77
CA VAL A 490 22.85 5.21 -22.74
C VAL A 490 22.60 3.73 -22.40
N ASN A 491 23.43 2.82 -22.92
CA ASN A 491 23.35 1.39 -22.55
C ASN A 491 23.61 1.18 -21.05
N GLN A 492 24.61 1.87 -20.48
CA GLN A 492 24.88 1.82 -19.04
C GLN A 492 23.70 2.38 -18.22
N PHE A 493 23.13 3.51 -18.65
CA PHE A 493 21.94 4.09 -18.02
C PHE A 493 20.78 3.08 -17.97
N HIS A 494 20.49 2.40 -19.09
CA HIS A 494 19.42 1.39 -19.13
C HIS A 494 19.73 0.16 -18.28
N ALA A 495 20.98 -0.30 -18.27
CA ALA A 495 21.39 -1.44 -17.43
C ALA A 495 21.22 -1.13 -15.93
N MET A 496 21.63 0.06 -15.49
CA MET A 496 21.45 0.49 -14.10
C MET A 496 19.98 0.66 -13.74
N ARG A 497 19.17 1.23 -14.62
CA ARG A 497 17.73 1.38 -14.41
C ARG A 497 16.99 0.04 -14.36
N ALA A 498 17.45 -0.96 -15.11
CA ALA A 498 16.87 -2.29 -15.13
C ALA A 498 17.13 -3.07 -13.83
N ALA A 499 18.10 -2.66 -13.01
CA ALA A 499 18.35 -3.25 -11.70
C ALA A 499 17.32 -2.71 -10.68
N PRO A 500 16.34 -3.53 -10.27
CA PRO A 500 15.21 -3.05 -9.49
C PRO A 500 15.67 -2.56 -8.12
N GLN A 501 15.29 -1.33 -7.78
CA GLN A 501 15.56 -0.70 -6.48
C GLN A 501 17.04 -0.70 -6.07
N THR A 502 17.95 -0.61 -7.04
CA THR A 502 19.39 -0.69 -6.78
C THR A 502 20.09 0.65 -6.97
N TYR A 503 19.98 1.26 -8.16
CA TYR A 503 20.75 2.47 -8.49
C TYR A 503 19.87 3.71 -8.65
N TYR A 504 20.31 4.82 -8.06
CA TYR A 504 19.62 6.09 -8.12
C TYR A 504 20.61 7.24 -8.31
N SER A 505 20.77 7.73 -9.54
CA SER A 505 21.56 8.91 -9.85
C SER A 505 20.69 10.14 -10.10
N LEU A 506 20.97 11.24 -9.41
CA LEU A 506 20.31 12.53 -9.59
C LEU A 506 21.29 13.60 -10.08
N VAL A 507 20.74 14.63 -10.68
CA VAL A 507 21.48 15.76 -11.24
C VAL A 507 20.85 17.09 -10.83
N ILE A 508 21.68 18.13 -10.72
CA ILE A 508 21.26 19.52 -10.64
C ILE A 508 21.55 20.17 -11.98
N ILE A 509 20.57 20.89 -12.52
CA ILE A 509 20.61 21.53 -13.83
C ILE A 509 20.52 23.03 -13.66
N ASP A 510 21.38 23.75 -14.34
CA ASP A 510 21.22 25.18 -14.55
C ASP A 510 20.21 25.41 -15.68
N ASN A 511 19.06 25.98 -15.32
CA ASN A 511 17.94 26.19 -16.22
C ASN A 511 18.28 27.17 -17.36
N ALA A 512 19.24 28.08 -17.14
CA ALA A 512 19.61 29.07 -18.15
C ALA A 512 20.49 28.47 -19.25
N SER A 513 21.44 27.62 -18.88
CA SER A 513 22.37 26.98 -19.82
C SER A 513 21.91 25.60 -20.30
N ASP A 514 20.89 25.02 -19.65
CA ASP A 514 20.40 23.65 -19.89
C ASP A 514 21.45 22.56 -19.61
N ARG A 515 22.44 22.87 -18.75
CA ARG A 515 23.59 22.02 -18.43
C ARG A 515 23.50 21.44 -17.02
N ILE A 516 24.00 20.22 -16.86
CA ILE A 516 24.20 19.62 -15.55
C ILE A 516 25.35 20.36 -14.86
N VAL A 517 25.14 20.71 -13.59
CA VAL A 517 26.10 21.42 -12.75
C VAL A 517 26.34 20.71 -11.42
N GLY A 518 25.62 19.64 -11.13
CA GLY A 518 25.85 18.79 -9.97
C GLY A 518 25.31 17.38 -10.21
N VAL A 519 25.94 16.38 -9.61
CA VAL A 519 25.58 14.97 -9.72
C VAL A 519 25.84 14.26 -8.40
N GLY A 520 25.02 13.24 -8.14
CA GLY A 520 25.23 12.32 -7.05
C GLY A 520 24.44 11.04 -7.24
N SER A 521 25.00 9.93 -6.75
CA SER A 521 24.41 8.61 -6.84
C SER A 521 24.21 8.01 -5.45
N ILE A 522 23.14 7.25 -5.28
CA ILE A 522 23.01 6.30 -4.17
C ILE A 522 22.71 4.92 -4.72
N PHE A 523 23.41 3.91 -4.22
CA PHE A 523 23.07 2.52 -4.47
C PHE A 523 22.59 1.82 -3.19
N ILE A 524 21.57 0.99 -3.31
CA ILE A 524 20.94 0.30 -2.18
C ILE A 524 21.38 -1.17 -2.18
N GLU A 525 22.14 -1.55 -1.15
CA GLU A 525 22.63 -2.90 -0.96
C GLU A 525 21.75 -3.67 0.02
N ARG A 526 21.21 -4.82 -0.40
CA ARG A 526 20.46 -5.73 0.48
C ARG A 526 21.41 -6.66 1.21
N LYS A 527 21.23 -6.82 2.52
CA LYS A 527 22.08 -7.67 3.37
C LYS A 527 21.31 -8.89 3.86
N PHE A 528 21.99 -10.03 4.05
CA PHE A 528 21.42 -11.19 4.76
C PHE A 528 21.41 -10.98 6.30
N LEU A 529 22.33 -10.15 6.78
CA LEU A 529 22.49 -9.78 8.18
C LEU A 529 21.61 -8.58 8.55
N ARG A 530 21.42 -8.31 9.85
CA ARG A 530 20.59 -7.22 10.38
C ARG A 530 19.11 -7.34 9.94
N GLY A 531 18.54 -8.54 10.08
CA GLY A 531 17.12 -8.77 9.79
C GLY A 531 16.73 -8.57 8.32
N LEU A 532 17.59 -8.97 7.38
CA LEU A 532 17.41 -8.73 5.94
C LEU A 532 17.37 -7.25 5.53
N GLY A 533 18.02 -6.38 6.33
CA GLY A 533 18.01 -4.93 6.12
C GLY A 533 18.82 -4.46 4.89
N SER A 534 18.66 -3.18 4.56
CA SER A 534 19.36 -2.53 3.44
C SER A 534 20.35 -1.46 3.92
N VAL A 535 21.40 -1.24 3.14
CA VAL A 535 22.39 -0.16 3.34
C VAL A 535 22.39 0.74 2.10
N GLY A 536 22.27 2.04 2.30
CA GLY A 536 22.47 3.00 1.23
C GLY A 536 23.92 3.42 1.15
N HIS A 537 24.48 3.44 -0.04
CA HIS A 537 25.86 3.84 -0.30
C HIS A 537 25.85 5.03 -1.24
N ILE A 538 26.27 6.19 -0.73
CA ILE A 538 26.34 7.43 -1.49
C ILE A 538 27.69 7.49 -2.21
N GLU A 539 27.63 7.64 -3.52
CA GLU A 539 28.78 7.67 -4.44
C GLU A 539 28.64 8.82 -5.45
N ASP A 540 29.73 9.08 -6.20
CA ASP A 540 29.75 9.98 -7.36
C ASP A 540 29.26 11.43 -7.09
N ILE A 541 29.64 12.01 -5.95
CA ILE A 541 29.24 13.38 -5.57
C ILE A 541 30.13 14.42 -6.23
N ALA A 542 29.64 15.10 -7.28
CA ALA A 542 30.37 16.16 -7.95
C ALA A 542 29.52 17.42 -8.14
N VAL A 543 30.17 18.58 -8.09
CA VAL A 543 29.57 19.89 -8.39
C VAL A 543 30.55 20.64 -9.29
N ASP A 544 30.02 21.20 -10.38
CA ASP A 544 30.79 22.01 -11.31
C ASP A 544 31.56 23.13 -10.59
N LYS A 545 32.81 23.36 -10.98
CA LYS A 545 33.72 24.31 -10.31
C LYS A 545 33.12 25.72 -10.23
N SER A 546 32.36 26.16 -11.24
CA SER A 546 31.71 27.47 -11.27
C SER A 546 30.55 27.62 -10.28
N GLN A 547 30.02 26.50 -9.76
CA GLN A 547 28.88 26.46 -8.85
C GLN A 547 29.27 26.06 -7.40
N GLN A 548 30.55 25.87 -7.13
CA GLN A 548 31.02 25.54 -5.78
C GLN A 548 30.76 26.69 -4.80
N GLY A 549 30.62 26.37 -3.51
CA GLY A 549 30.27 27.34 -2.46
C GLY A 549 28.77 27.65 -2.33
N LYS A 550 27.93 27.30 -3.32
CA LYS A 550 26.46 27.49 -3.29
C LYS A 550 25.69 26.41 -2.51
N LYS A 551 26.38 25.60 -1.71
CA LYS A 551 25.83 24.47 -0.93
C LYS A 551 25.17 23.38 -1.78
N LEU A 552 25.39 23.32 -3.10
CA LEU A 552 24.79 22.31 -3.97
C LEU A 552 25.16 20.87 -3.57
N GLY A 553 26.43 20.63 -3.23
CA GLY A 553 26.85 19.33 -2.72
C GLY A 553 26.11 18.92 -1.45
N GLN A 554 25.86 19.87 -0.54
CA GLN A 554 25.06 19.61 0.67
C GLN A 554 23.61 19.24 0.30
N ARG A 555 23.01 19.88 -0.70
CA ARG A 555 21.66 19.53 -1.20
C ARG A 555 21.62 18.14 -1.81
N ILE A 556 22.63 17.77 -2.59
CA ILE A 556 22.75 16.41 -3.15
C ILE A 556 22.80 15.38 -2.01
N ILE A 557 23.66 15.59 -1.00
CA ILE A 557 23.75 14.68 0.16
C ILE A 557 22.42 14.57 0.91
N GLN A 558 21.74 15.70 1.14
CA GLN A 558 20.43 15.70 1.79
C GLN A 558 19.38 14.92 0.98
N ALA A 559 19.35 15.11 -0.35
CA ALA A 559 18.44 14.36 -1.23
C ALA A 559 18.73 12.86 -1.20
N LEU A 560 20.00 12.45 -1.33
CA LEU A 560 20.38 11.04 -1.36
C LEU A 560 20.18 10.36 0.00
N THR A 561 20.46 11.06 1.11
CA THR A 561 20.21 10.54 2.46
C THR A 561 18.72 10.30 2.68
N HIS A 562 17.87 11.26 2.29
CA HIS A 562 16.42 11.10 2.30
C HIS A 562 15.94 9.91 1.47
N MET A 563 16.54 9.70 0.27
CA MET A 563 16.25 8.54 -0.56
C MET A 563 16.68 7.22 0.10
N SER A 564 17.83 7.21 0.79
CA SER A 564 18.30 6.05 1.55
C SER A 564 17.31 5.66 2.65
N GLU A 565 16.90 6.63 3.46
CA GLU A 565 16.00 6.45 4.60
C GLU A 565 14.63 5.98 4.14
N ASN A 566 14.07 6.62 3.11
CA ASN A 566 12.79 6.23 2.51
C ASN A 566 12.83 4.87 1.81
N SER A 567 14.02 4.39 1.42
CA SER A 567 14.22 3.04 0.89
C SER A 567 14.34 1.97 1.98
N GLY A 568 14.18 2.35 3.26
CA GLY A 568 14.25 1.43 4.39
C GLY A 568 15.68 1.02 4.77
N CYS A 569 16.68 1.83 4.42
CA CYS A 569 18.06 1.53 4.82
C CYS A 569 18.24 1.80 6.31
N TYR A 570 18.82 0.84 7.03
CA TYR A 570 19.12 1.02 8.46
C TYR A 570 20.37 1.89 8.69
N LYS A 571 21.17 2.10 7.64
CA LYS A 571 22.27 3.05 7.63
C LYS A 571 22.55 3.54 6.21
N THR A 572 23.10 4.74 6.13
CA THR A 572 23.65 5.33 4.91
C THR A 572 25.14 5.54 5.12
N ILE A 573 25.96 5.10 4.18
CA ILE A 573 27.41 5.22 4.25
C ILE A 573 27.96 5.87 2.99
N LEU A 574 29.14 6.45 3.11
CA LEU A 574 29.91 7.03 2.02
C LEU A 574 31.38 6.94 2.37
N ASN A 575 32.21 6.91 1.34
CA ASN A 575 33.65 6.99 1.46
C ASN A 575 34.12 8.38 1.04
N CYS A 576 35.12 8.92 1.76
CA CYS A 576 35.68 10.22 1.43
C CYS A 576 37.14 10.35 1.89
N SER A 577 37.89 11.26 1.27
CA SER A 577 39.22 11.65 1.72
C SER A 577 39.16 12.42 3.04
N ASP A 578 40.24 12.42 3.81
CA ASP A 578 40.30 13.11 5.10
C ASP A 578 39.96 14.62 4.99
N ALA A 579 40.32 15.25 3.86
CA ALA A 579 40.02 16.66 3.59
C ALA A 579 38.51 16.96 3.51
N ASN A 580 37.69 15.96 3.15
CA ASN A 580 36.25 16.11 2.98
C ASN A 580 35.44 15.73 4.24
N ILE A 581 36.06 15.13 5.26
CA ILE A 581 35.38 14.76 6.52
C ILE A 581 34.60 15.94 7.12
N PRO A 582 35.16 17.16 7.26
CA PRO A 582 34.43 18.28 7.87
C PRO A 582 33.19 18.72 7.08
N PHE A 583 33.15 18.43 5.78
CA PHE A 583 31.96 18.68 4.96
C PHE A 583 30.86 17.66 5.27
N TYR A 584 31.19 16.37 5.35
CA TYR A 584 30.22 15.32 5.63
C TYR A 584 29.72 15.34 7.08
N GLU A 585 30.55 15.76 8.04
CA GLU A 585 30.10 16.02 9.41
C GLU A 585 29.03 17.12 9.48
N LYS A 586 29.17 18.19 8.68
CA LYS A 586 28.12 19.22 8.54
C LYS A 586 26.85 18.71 7.86
N CYS A 587 26.92 17.58 7.16
CA CYS A 587 25.78 16.89 6.58
C CYS A 587 25.17 15.85 7.54
N GLY A 588 25.71 15.67 8.75
CA GLY A 588 25.21 14.73 9.77
C GLY A 588 25.89 13.36 9.78
N PHE A 589 26.94 13.15 8.99
CA PHE A 589 27.71 11.90 8.99
C PHE A 589 28.78 11.90 10.08
N VAL A 590 29.19 10.72 10.52
CA VAL A 590 30.26 10.55 11.52
C VAL A 590 31.27 9.50 11.03
N LYS A 591 32.57 9.73 11.27
CA LYS A 591 33.61 8.75 10.95
C LYS A 591 33.46 7.53 11.85
N LYS A 592 33.38 6.33 11.25
CA LYS A 592 33.19 5.06 11.98
C LYS A 592 34.22 4.00 11.61
N GLU A 593 34.44 3.77 10.32
CA GLU A 593 35.25 2.67 9.78
C GLU A 593 36.29 3.19 8.77
N ASN A 594 37.19 2.31 8.33
CA ASN A 594 38.19 2.61 7.30
C ASN A 594 37.79 2.04 5.93
N GLU A 595 38.04 2.80 4.87
CA GLU A 595 37.97 2.31 3.49
C GLU A 595 39.30 1.63 3.11
N MET A 596 39.23 0.50 2.42
CA MET A 596 40.40 -0.26 1.95
C MET A 596 40.25 -0.57 0.46
N VAL A 597 41.27 -0.27 -0.34
CA VAL A 597 41.25 -0.47 -1.80
C VAL A 597 42.32 -1.48 -2.23
N ARG A 598 41.95 -2.42 -3.11
CA ARG A 598 42.89 -3.27 -3.86
C ARG A 598 42.66 -3.04 -5.35
N VAL A 599 43.58 -2.34 -6.00
CA VAL A 599 43.50 -2.07 -7.44
C VAL A 599 43.99 -3.30 -8.21
N VAL A 600 43.19 -3.76 -9.17
CA VAL A 600 43.63 -4.76 -10.14
C VAL A 600 44.35 -4.03 -11.26
N VAL A 601 45.69 -4.09 -11.28
CA VAL A 601 46.47 -3.56 -12.40
C VAL A 601 46.22 -4.50 -13.58
N ALA A 602 45.54 -4.02 -14.62
CA ALA A 602 45.50 -4.74 -15.89
C ALA A 602 46.95 -4.91 -16.36
N HIS A 603 47.42 -6.14 -16.51
CA HIS A 603 48.73 -6.40 -17.12
C HIS A 603 48.70 -5.84 -18.53
N GLY A 604 49.31 -4.66 -18.71
CA GLY A 604 49.61 -4.11 -20.02
C GLY A 604 50.55 -5.05 -20.75
N GLY A 605 50.07 -5.65 -21.84
CA GLY A 605 50.95 -6.04 -22.93
C GLY A 605 51.59 -4.78 -23.47
N GLY A 606 52.82 -4.51 -23.04
CA GLY A 606 53.69 -3.53 -23.67
C GLY A 606 54.28 -4.11 -24.95
N GLY A 607 54.35 -3.26 -25.98
CA GLY A 607 55.34 -3.25 -27.06
C GLY A 607 55.65 -4.55 -27.80
N ASP A 608 55.22 -4.64 -29.06
CA ASP A 608 56.06 -4.18 -30.18
C ASP A 608 55.21 -3.49 -31.24
#